data_AF-A0A382M3R1-F1
#
_entry.id   AF-A0A382M3R1-F1
#
_cell.length_a   1.000
_cell.length_b   1.000
_cell.length_c   1.000
_cell.angle_alpha   90.00
_cell.angle_beta   90.00
_cell.angle_gamma   90.00
#
_symmetry.space_group_name_H-M   'P 1'
#
loop_
_entity.id
_entity.type
_entity.pdbx_description
1 polymer ?
#
loop_
_entity_poly.entity_id
_entity_poly.type
_entity_poly.pdbx_seq_one_letter_code
_entity_poly.pdbx_strand_id
1 'polypeptide(L)'
;MELEELSGRPILNGEKIISPVTEDRGVDIYISTSSAGGGLQMMVGGVVKSMTGESAQRAALGAGAIVMDVLASNDGRLYHEKVKRIRQLRPDMMLL
;
A
#
# COMPACT_ATOMS: atom_id res chain seq x y z
N MET A 1 19.44 -11.06 6.73
CA MET A 1 20.30 -10.12 7.47
C MET A 1 19.39 -9.37 8.40
N GLU A 2 19.53 -9.65 9.69
CA GLU A 2 18.63 -9.10 10.71
C GLU A 2 19.05 -7.67 11.07
N LEU A 3 18.11 -6.89 11.62
CA LEU A 3 18.32 -5.48 11.93
C LEU A 3 19.50 -5.27 12.90
N GLU A 4 19.71 -6.21 13.83
CA GLU A 4 20.82 -6.21 14.80
C GLU A 4 22.18 -6.46 14.13
N GLU A 5 22.24 -7.34 13.12
CA GLU A 5 23.48 -7.60 12.36
C GLU A 5 23.90 -6.38 11.53
N LEU A 6 22.93 -5.69 10.95
CA LEU A 6 23.19 -4.53 10.09
C LEU A 6 23.56 -3.28 10.90
N SER A 7 23.01 -3.16 12.11
CA SER A 7 23.27 -2.03 13.00
C SER A 7 24.41 -2.25 14.00
N GLY A 8 24.87 -3.50 14.19
CA GLY A 8 25.85 -3.86 15.21
C GLY A 8 25.36 -3.65 16.64
N ARG A 9 24.04 -3.50 16.82
CA ARG A 9 23.41 -3.06 18.06
C ARG A 9 22.40 -4.11 18.55
N PRO A 10 22.51 -4.58 19.80
CA PRO A 10 21.47 -5.40 20.42
C PRO A 10 20.22 -4.56 20.67
N ILE A 11 19.08 -4.95 20.10
CA ILE A 11 17.79 -4.27 20.17
C ILE A 11 16.79 -5.09 21.00
N LEU A 12 16.92 -6.42 21.01
CA LEU A 12 15.99 -7.34 21.67
C LEU A 12 16.59 -8.01 22.92
N ASN A 13 15.74 -8.22 23.93
CA ASN A 13 15.97 -9.12 25.07
C ASN A 13 14.88 -10.19 25.06
N GLY A 14 15.16 -11.30 24.36
CA GLY A 14 14.13 -12.28 24.02
C GLY A 14 13.09 -11.66 23.08
N GLU A 15 11.82 -11.64 23.48
CA GLU A 15 10.71 -11.03 22.71
C GLU A 15 10.47 -9.55 23.04
N LYS A 16 11.26 -8.96 23.94
CA LYS A 16 11.07 -7.57 24.38
C LYS A 16 12.08 -6.65 23.72
N ILE A 17 11.60 -5.51 23.23
CA ILE A 17 12.46 -4.43 22.74
C ILE A 17 13.08 -3.72 23.96
N ILE A 18 14.39 -3.53 23.93
CA ILE A 18 15.12 -2.79 24.95
C ILE A 18 14.89 -1.29 24.70
N SER A 19 14.32 -0.58 25.69
CA SER A 19 14.07 0.86 25.63
C SER A 19 14.06 1.45 27.06
N PRO A 20 14.58 2.67 27.29
CA PRO A 20 15.24 3.57 26.33
C PRO A 20 16.65 3.10 25.94
N VAL A 21 17.34 3.82 25.06
CA VAL A 21 18.75 3.52 24.74
C VAL A 21 19.61 3.55 26.02
N THR A 22 20.47 2.54 26.17
CA THR A 22 21.58 2.57 27.12
C THR A 22 22.85 2.20 26.38
N GLU A 23 23.81 3.12 26.33
CA GLU A 23 25.05 2.96 25.55
C GLU A 23 24.72 2.56 24.10
N ASP A 24 25.25 1.43 23.62
CA ASP A 24 24.99 0.89 22.27
C ASP A 24 23.92 -0.21 22.26
N ARG A 25 22.91 -0.16 23.15
CA ARG A 25 21.82 -1.15 23.23
C ARG A 25 20.43 -0.51 23.21
N GLY A 26 19.46 -1.19 22.60
CA GLY A 26 18.04 -0.83 22.56
C GLY A 26 17.60 0.13 21.46
N VAL A 27 16.47 0.81 21.65
CA VAL A 27 15.97 1.92 20.84
C VAL A 27 15.15 2.87 21.71
N ASP A 28 15.13 4.17 21.38
CA ASP A 28 14.28 5.13 22.08
C ASP A 28 12.83 5.08 21.61
N ILE A 29 12.63 4.77 20.33
CA ILE A 29 11.32 4.67 19.71
C ILE A 29 11.33 3.47 18.77
N TYR A 30 10.40 2.55 18.98
CA TYR A 30 10.11 1.49 18.02
C TYR A 30 8.86 1.86 17.24
N ILE A 31 9.00 1.98 15.93
CA ILE A 31 7.88 2.20 15.00
C ILE A 31 7.85 1.00 14.07
N SER A 32 6.84 0.15 14.24
CA SER A 32 6.52 -0.88 13.25
C SER A 32 5.46 -0.32 12.31
N THR A 33 5.83 -0.14 11.04
CA THR A 33 4.85 0.17 10.00
C THR A 33 4.59 -1.10 9.21
N SER A 34 3.33 -1.52 9.13
CA SER A 34 2.93 -2.55 8.18
C SER A 34 2.73 -1.88 6.83
N SER A 35 3.69 -2.06 5.92
CA SER A 35 3.59 -1.63 4.52
C SER A 35 3.64 -2.86 3.61
N ALA A 36 2.67 -3.75 3.77
CA ALA A 36 2.16 -4.72 2.79
C ALA A 36 1.21 -5.67 3.55
N GLY A 37 -0.11 -5.49 3.44
CA GLY A 37 -1.05 -6.40 4.12
C GLY A 37 -2.53 -6.04 4.16
N GLY A 38 -2.93 -4.82 3.78
CA GLY A 38 -4.34 -4.50 3.54
C GLY A 38 -4.65 -3.03 3.81
N GLY A 39 -5.12 -2.32 2.79
CA GLY A 39 -5.71 -1.00 3.02
C GLY A 39 -5.52 0.04 1.94
N LEU A 40 -4.49 -0.06 1.09
CA LEU A 40 -4.21 1.00 0.13
C LEU A 40 -5.39 1.14 -0.83
N GLN A 41 -6.08 2.28 -0.75
CA GLN A 41 -7.29 2.53 -1.52
C GLN A 41 -6.87 2.91 -2.93
N MET A 42 -7.07 2.02 -3.87
CA MET A 42 -6.55 2.13 -5.22
C MET A 42 -7.68 2.27 -6.23
N MET A 43 -7.50 3.14 -7.21
CA MET A 43 -8.31 3.12 -8.41
C MET A 43 -7.54 2.45 -9.55
N VAL A 44 -8.20 1.62 -10.34
CA VAL A 44 -7.56 0.87 -11.41
C VAL A 44 -8.07 1.37 -12.76
N GLY A 45 -7.17 1.60 -13.70
CA GLY A 45 -7.44 1.97 -15.08
C GLY A 45 -7.20 0.81 -16.04
N GLY A 46 -7.85 0.86 -17.20
CA GLY A 46 -7.56 -0.01 -18.32
C GLY A 46 -8.09 0.57 -19.63
N VAL A 47 -7.64 0.01 -20.75
CA VAL A 47 -8.16 0.42 -22.07
C VAL A 47 -9.58 -0.12 -22.29
N VAL A 48 -9.80 -1.39 -21.93
CA VAL A 48 -11.07 -2.11 -22.10
C VAL A 48 -11.49 -2.66 -20.74
N LYS A 49 -12.66 -2.24 -20.24
CA LYS A 49 -13.12 -2.59 -18.89
C LYS A 49 -13.14 -4.10 -18.63
N SER A 50 -13.68 -4.86 -19.57
CA SER A 50 -13.83 -6.33 -19.49
C SER A 50 -12.57 -7.13 -19.84
N MET A 51 -11.41 -6.48 -19.98
CA MET A 51 -10.17 -7.16 -20.37
C MET A 51 -8.99 -6.60 -19.58
N THR A 52 -8.49 -5.41 -19.95
CA THR A 52 -7.34 -4.82 -19.27
C THR A 52 -7.72 -4.24 -17.91
N GLY A 53 -8.91 -3.63 -17.78
CA GLY A 53 -9.40 -3.12 -16.50
C GLY A 53 -9.61 -4.23 -15.47
N GLU A 54 -10.29 -5.31 -15.87
CA GLU A 54 -10.50 -6.47 -14.99
C GLU A 54 -9.19 -7.20 -14.65
N SER A 55 -8.25 -7.31 -15.59
CA SER A 55 -6.94 -7.90 -15.33
C SER A 55 -6.13 -7.08 -14.32
N ALA A 56 -6.10 -5.75 -14.48
CA ALA A 56 -5.44 -4.87 -13.54
C ALA A 56 -6.11 -4.88 -12.16
N GLN A 57 -7.45 -5.00 -12.10
CA GLN A 57 -8.18 -5.16 -10.84
C GLN A 57 -7.76 -6.45 -10.12
N ARG A 58 -7.67 -7.57 -10.84
CA ARG A 58 -7.22 -8.85 -10.27
C ARG A 58 -5.78 -8.76 -9.75
N ALA A 59 -4.89 -8.08 -10.49
CA ALA A 59 -3.52 -7.85 -10.04
C ALA A 59 -3.46 -7.00 -8.75
N ALA A 60 -4.23 -5.90 -8.69
CA ALA A 60 -4.32 -5.05 -7.51
C ALA A 60 -4.87 -5.79 -6.28
N LEU A 61 -5.94 -6.57 -6.46
CA LEU A 61 -6.50 -7.41 -5.40
C LEU A 61 -5.51 -8.49 -4.96
N GLY A 62 -4.81 -9.14 -5.90
CA GLY A 62 -3.76 -10.12 -5.60
C GLY A 62 -2.58 -9.54 -4.83
N ALA A 63 -2.29 -8.26 -5.03
CA ALA A 63 -1.28 -7.50 -4.29
C ALA A 63 -1.77 -6.99 -2.92
N GLY A 64 -3.04 -7.25 -2.54
CA GLY A 64 -3.60 -6.86 -1.25
C GLY A 64 -4.14 -5.41 -1.18
N ALA A 65 -4.41 -4.77 -2.32
CA ALA A 65 -5.01 -3.44 -2.38
C ALA A 65 -6.54 -3.46 -2.18
N ILE A 66 -7.11 -2.33 -1.72
CA ILE A 66 -8.57 -2.10 -1.71
C ILE A 66 -8.93 -1.38 -3.01
N VAL A 67 -9.46 -2.10 -3.99
CA VAL A 67 -9.87 -1.50 -5.27
C VAL A 67 -11.19 -0.75 -5.10
N MET A 68 -11.14 0.57 -5.21
CA MET A 68 -12.31 1.44 -5.02
C MET A 68 -13.22 1.51 -6.25
N ASP A 69 -12.63 1.54 -7.46
CA ASP A 69 -13.34 1.59 -8.73
C ASP A 69 -12.40 1.19 -9.87
N VAL A 70 -12.99 0.80 -11.00
CA VAL A 70 -12.27 0.49 -12.24
C VAL A 70 -12.74 1.44 -13.35
N LEU A 71 -11.82 2.25 -13.86
CA LEU A 71 -12.05 3.14 -14.99
C LEU A 71 -11.54 2.48 -16.27
N ALA A 72 -12.24 2.69 -17.37
CA ALA A 72 -11.70 2.30 -18.68
C ALA A 72 -12.08 3.28 -19.77
N SER A 73 -11.34 3.28 -20.89
CA SER A 73 -11.67 4.15 -22.03
C SER A 73 -13.08 3.90 -22.55
N ASN A 74 -13.56 2.65 -22.50
CA ASN A 74 -14.88 2.23 -22.96
C ASN A 74 -15.93 1.98 -21.85
N ASP A 75 -15.72 2.51 -20.64
CA ASP A 75 -16.62 2.26 -19.49
C ASP A 75 -17.96 3.03 -19.52
N GLY A 76 -18.21 3.81 -20.58
CA GLY A 76 -19.44 4.57 -20.80
C GLY A 76 -19.54 5.89 -20.03
N ARG A 77 -18.61 6.20 -19.13
CA ARG A 77 -18.60 7.46 -18.38
C ARG A 77 -17.96 8.58 -19.20
N LEU A 78 -18.52 9.79 -19.12
CA LEU A 78 -17.91 10.98 -19.70
C LEU A 78 -16.65 11.37 -18.93
N TYR A 79 -15.74 12.10 -19.58
CA TYR A 79 -14.46 12.48 -18.98
C TYR A 79 -14.62 13.23 -17.65
N HIS A 80 -15.55 14.19 -17.59
CA HIS A 80 -15.81 14.95 -16.36
C HIS A 80 -16.39 14.08 -15.23
N GLU A 81 -17.13 13.02 -15.56
CA GLU A 81 -17.65 12.07 -14.57
C GLU A 81 -16.53 11.21 -13.99
N LYS A 82 -15.57 10.79 -14.83
CA LYS A 82 -14.36 10.08 -14.38
C LYS A 82 -13.55 10.95 -13.40
N VAL A 83 -13.32 12.21 -13.76
CA VAL A 83 -12.63 13.16 -12.87
C VAL A 83 -13.41 13.37 -11.57
N LYS A 84 -14.74 13.55 -11.65
CA LYS A 84 -15.59 13.68 -10.46
C LYS A 84 -15.50 12.46 -9.57
N ARG A 85 -15.50 11.25 -10.16
CA ARG A 85 -15.38 9.98 -9.45
C ARG A 85 -14.05 9.85 -8.71
N ILE A 86 -12.93 10.19 -9.37
CA ILE A 86 -11.59 10.24 -8.74
C ILE A 86 -11.60 11.18 -7.54
N ARG A 87 -12.18 12.38 -7.69
CA ARG A 87 -12.25 13.38 -6.61
C ARG A 87 -13.17 12.99 -5.46
N GLN A 88 -14.22 12.23 -5.73
CA GLN A 88 -15.15 11.73 -4.71
C GLN A 88 -14.54 10.59 -3.90
N LEU A 89 -13.88 9.65 -4.58
CA LEU A 89 -13.27 8.48 -3.95
C LEU A 89 -11.95 8.81 -3.26
N ARG A 90 -11.18 9.79 -3.77
CA ARG A 90 -9.86 10.17 -3.24
C ARG A 90 -8.95 8.95 -3.01
N PRO A 91 -8.64 8.17 -4.07
CA PRO A 91 -7.75 7.03 -3.92
C PRO A 91 -6.33 7.51 -3.54
N ASP A 92 -5.63 6.69 -2.78
CA ASP A 92 -4.22 6.90 -2.43
C ASP A 92 -3.31 6.68 -3.65
N MET A 93 -3.73 5.82 -4.59
CA MET A 93 -2.95 5.42 -5.76
C MET A 93 -3.84 5.14 -6.98
N MET A 94 -3.30 5.37 -8.18
CA MET A 94 -3.88 4.88 -9.43
C MET A 94 -2.96 3.87 -10.12
N LEU A 95 -3.50 2.72 -10.49
CA LEU A 95 -2.83 1.70 -11.30
C LEU A 95 -3.36 1.79 -12.73
N LEU A 96 -2.50 1.94 -13.74
CA LEU A 96 -2.88 2.14 -15.14
C LEU A 96 -2.26 1.08 -16.06
#